data_AF-A0A0K1JQN4-F1
#
_entry.id   AF-A0A0K1JQN4-F1
#
_cell.length_a   1.000
_cell.length_b   1.000
_cell.length_c   1.000
_cell.angle_alpha   90.00
_cell.angle_beta   90.00
_cell.angle_gamma   90.00
#
_symmetry.space_group_name_H-M   'P 1'
#
loop_
_entity.id
_entity.type
_entity.pdbx_description
1 polymer ?
#
loop_
_entity_poly.entity_id
_entity_poly.type
_entity_poly.pdbx_seq_one_letter_code
_entity_poly.pdbx_strand_id
1 'polypeptide(L)'
;MGLAITWIACIGIIGIGIAYWLRNEKNAEGFGLPVLPAPEARGWWQVKGIRDIASGLVGIVMIFAEPDAVAWVILVEALIPIGDMTLILGNHGRKSAAYGIHGVTAAFMVLAAILLLV
;
A
#
# COMPACT_ATOMS: atom_id res chain seq x y z
N MET A 1 19.62 6.47 2.50
CA MET A 1 18.71 5.63 3.32
C MET A 1 17.26 5.74 2.84
N GLY A 2 16.70 6.95 2.67
CA GLY A 2 15.33 7.15 2.18
C GLY A 2 15.04 6.49 0.82
N LEU A 3 15.98 6.52 -0.12
CA LEU A 3 15.81 5.85 -1.42
C LEU A 3 15.70 4.32 -1.31
N ALA A 4 16.47 3.69 -0.42
CA ALA A 4 16.41 2.23 -0.21
C ALA A 4 15.08 1.82 0.41
N ILE A 5 14.59 2.59 1.40
CA ILE A 5 13.27 2.41 2.01
C ILE A 5 12.17 2.57 0.96
N THR A 6 12.30 3.56 0.08
CA THR A 6 11.37 3.79 -1.04
C THR A 6 11.32 2.59 -1.98
N TRP A 7 12.46 2.06 -2.41
CA TRP A 7 12.51 0.85 -3.24
C TRP A 7 11.85 -0.35 -2.56
N ILE A 8 12.14 -0.58 -1.29
CA ILE A 8 11.53 -1.66 -0.50
C ILE A 8 10.01 -1.48 -0.44
N ALA A 9 9.53 -0.26 -0.17
CA ALA A 9 8.11 0.05 -0.12
C ALA A 9 7.44 -0.19 -1.49
N CYS A 10 7.98 0.37 -2.58
CA CYS A 10 7.41 0.23 -3.92
C CYS A 10 7.35 -1.24 -4.37
N ILE A 11 8.43 -1.99 -4.21
CA ILE A 11 8.47 -3.41 -4.58
C ILE A 11 7.52 -4.23 -3.68
N GLY A 12 7.49 -3.93 -2.38
CA GLY A 12 6.58 -4.59 -1.44
C GLY A 12 5.11 -4.36 -1.80
N ILE A 13 4.73 -3.12 -2.11
CA ILE A 13 3.38 -2.75 -2.53
C ILE A 13 3.02 -3.41 -3.86
N ILE A 14 3.94 -3.47 -4.83
CA ILE A 14 3.74 -4.25 -6.07
C ILE A 14 3.50 -5.72 -5.76
N GLY A 15 4.29 -6.32 -4.85
CA GLY A 15 4.11 -7.71 -4.44
C GLY A 15 2.75 -7.98 -3.81
N ILE A 16 2.28 -7.08 -2.94
CA ILE A 16 0.92 -7.11 -2.37
C ILE A 16 -0.11 -6.97 -3.49
N GLY A 17 0.06 -6.01 -4.40
CA GLY A 17 -0.85 -5.77 -5.50
C GLY A 17 -0.99 -6.99 -6.43
N ILE A 18 0.13 -7.64 -6.77
CA ILE A 18 0.17 -8.90 -7.52
C ILE A 18 -0.58 -10.00 -6.77
N ALA A 19 -0.42 -10.09 -5.44
CA ALA A 19 -1.14 -11.07 -4.63
C ALA A 19 -2.65 -10.85 -4.69
N TYR A 20 -3.13 -9.61 -4.58
CA TYR A 20 -4.55 -9.26 -4.70
C TYR A 20 -5.08 -9.41 -6.13
N TRP A 21 -4.24 -9.20 -7.14
CA TRP A 21 -4.63 -9.35 -8.54
C TRP A 21 -4.73 -10.82 -8.97
N LEU A 22 -3.73 -11.64 -8.63
CA LEU A 22 -3.60 -13.02 -9.13
C LEU A 22 -4.32 -14.08 -8.29
N ARG A 23 -4.61 -13.84 -7.00
CA ARG A 23 -5.01 -14.91 -6.06
C ARG A 23 -6.36 -14.69 -5.34
N ASN A 24 -6.81 -15.82 -4.80
CA ASN A 24 -8.04 -16.14 -4.05
C ASN A 24 -8.35 -15.20 -2.85
N GLU A 25 -9.59 -15.28 -2.36
CA GLU A 25 -10.19 -14.73 -1.13
C GLU A 25 -9.27 -14.63 0.09
N LYS A 26 -8.33 -15.57 0.27
CA LYS A 26 -7.35 -15.56 1.37
C LYS A 26 -6.53 -14.27 1.45
N ASN A 27 -6.26 -13.62 0.32
CA ASN A 27 -5.58 -12.32 0.35
C ASN A 27 -6.52 -11.19 0.77
N ALA A 28 -7.81 -11.28 0.44
CA ALA A 28 -8.83 -10.36 0.93
C ALA A 28 -9.01 -10.49 2.46
N GLU A 29 -8.95 -11.69 3.03
CA GLU A 29 -8.89 -11.91 4.49
C GLU A 29 -7.70 -11.17 5.15
N GLY A 30 -6.59 -11.08 4.42
CA GLY A 30 -5.38 -10.38 4.82
C GLY A 30 -5.57 -8.86 4.94
N PHE A 31 -6.56 -8.27 4.27
CA PHE A 31 -6.81 -6.82 4.29
C PHE A 31 -7.14 -6.33 5.70
N GLY A 32 -8.00 -7.07 6.41
CA GLY A 32 -8.41 -6.77 7.79
C GLY A 32 -9.85 -6.29 7.96
N LEU A 33 -10.63 -6.16 6.89
CA LEU A 33 -12.08 -5.87 6.99
C LEU A 33 -12.84 -7.10 7.53
N PRO A 34 -13.92 -6.90 8.30
CA PRO A 34 -14.66 -7.99 8.94
C PRO A 34 -15.58 -8.76 7.97
N VAL A 35 -16.00 -8.11 6.89
CA VAL A 35 -16.84 -8.69 5.85
C VAL A 35 -16.06 -8.68 4.55
N LEU A 36 -15.91 -9.85 3.94
CA LEU A 36 -15.25 -10.01 2.66
C LEU A 36 -16.28 -10.08 1.54
N PRO A 37 -15.96 -9.60 0.33
CA PRO A 37 -16.82 -9.83 -0.82
C PRO A 37 -17.02 -11.33 -1.02
N ALA A 38 -18.20 -11.72 -1.49
CA ALA A 38 -18.49 -13.10 -1.87
C ALA A 38 -17.50 -13.58 -2.95
N PRO A 39 -17.25 -14.90 -3.09
CA PRO A 39 -16.26 -15.43 -4.04
C PRO A 39 -16.43 -14.93 -5.48
N GLU A 40 -17.68 -14.82 -5.93
CA GLU A 40 -18.07 -14.30 -7.25
C GLU A 40 -17.74 -12.82 -7.44
N ALA A 41 -17.61 -12.07 -6.34
CA ALA A 41 -17.32 -10.65 -6.30
C ALA A 41 -15.80 -10.36 -6.29
N ARG A 42 -14.98 -11.32 -6.73
CA ARG A 42 -13.51 -11.23 -6.76
C ARG A 42 -12.92 -9.97 -7.40
N GLY A 43 -13.64 -9.38 -8.34
CA GLY A 43 -13.23 -8.13 -8.99
C GLY A 43 -12.96 -7.00 -7.99
N TRP A 44 -13.67 -6.97 -6.85
CA TRP A 44 -13.51 -5.90 -5.85
C TRP A 44 -12.12 -5.88 -5.20
N TRP A 45 -11.55 -7.03 -4.89
CA TRP A 45 -10.18 -7.07 -4.36
C TRP A 45 -9.12 -6.98 -5.46
N GLN A 46 -9.42 -7.42 -6.69
CA GLN A 46 -8.52 -7.26 -7.83
C GLN A 46 -8.34 -5.79 -8.24
N VAL A 47 -9.37 -4.95 -8.11
CA VAL A 47 -9.26 -3.49 -8.32
C VAL A 47 -8.22 -2.89 -7.39
N LYS A 48 -8.20 -3.30 -6.11
CA LYS A 48 -7.13 -2.90 -5.19
C LYS A 48 -5.78 -3.38 -5.69
N GLY A 49 -5.67 -4.64 -6.08
CA GLY A 49 -4.40 -5.21 -6.55
C GLY A 49 -3.76 -4.43 -7.70
N ILE A 50 -4.57 -4.03 -8.69
CA ILE A 50 -4.12 -3.20 -9.83
C ILE A 50 -3.66 -1.82 -9.36
N ARG A 51 -4.38 -1.20 -8.43
CA ARG A 51 -4.02 0.12 -7.87
C ARG A 51 -2.70 0.06 -7.10
N ASP A 52 -2.51 -0.95 -6.28
CA ASP A 52 -1.26 -1.14 -5.53
C ASP A 52 -0.07 -1.34 -6.49
N ILE A 53 -0.23 -2.15 -7.56
CA ILE A 53 0.80 -2.30 -8.61
C ILE A 53 1.14 -0.94 -9.24
N ALA A 54 0.11 -0.18 -9.64
CA ALA A 54 0.30 1.12 -10.26
C ALA A 54 1.01 2.11 -9.32
N SER A 55 0.58 2.19 -8.06
CA SER A 55 1.21 3.03 -7.02
C SER A 55 2.70 2.73 -6.83
N GLY A 56 3.07 1.44 -6.72
CA GLY A 56 4.48 1.08 -6.61
C GLY A 56 5.28 1.41 -7.87
N LEU A 57 4.69 1.24 -9.06
CA LEU A 57 5.32 1.64 -10.33
C LEU A 57 5.49 3.16 -10.44
N VAL A 58 4.53 3.96 -9.98
CA VAL A 58 4.63 5.42 -9.94
C VAL A 58 5.87 5.83 -9.14
N GLY A 59 6.06 5.29 -7.94
CA GLY A 59 7.25 5.58 -7.13
C GLY A 59 8.56 5.19 -7.82
N ILE A 60 8.60 4.01 -8.46
CA ILE A 60 9.77 3.54 -9.22
C ILE A 60 10.08 4.43 -10.42
N VAL A 61 9.07 4.81 -11.19
CA VAL A 61 9.24 5.69 -12.35
C VAL A 61 9.74 7.05 -11.93
N MET A 62 9.19 7.63 -10.85
CA MET A 62 9.61 8.94 -10.34
C MET A 62 11.07 8.97 -9.92
N ILE A 63 11.62 7.85 -9.41
CA ILE A 63 13.05 7.74 -9.08
C ILE A 63 13.95 8.04 -10.29
N PHE A 64 13.49 7.78 -11.51
CA PHE A 64 14.26 8.04 -12.74
C PHE A 64 13.79 9.28 -13.50
N ALA A 65 12.49 9.54 -13.50
CA ALA A 65 11.87 10.59 -14.31
C ALA A 65 11.99 11.98 -13.66
N GLU A 66 11.81 12.07 -12.34
CA GLU A 66 11.83 13.33 -11.59
C GLU A 66 12.26 13.04 -10.13
N PRO A 67 13.56 12.79 -9.89
CA PRO A 67 14.07 12.36 -8.59
C PRO A 67 13.76 13.35 -7.45
N ASP A 68 13.75 14.64 -7.77
CA ASP A 68 13.52 15.73 -6.80
C ASP A 68 12.07 15.74 -6.27
N ALA A 69 11.12 15.15 -7.02
CA ALA A 69 9.72 15.06 -6.61
C ALA A 69 9.37 13.72 -5.91
N VAL A 70 10.27 12.73 -5.88
CA VAL A 70 9.99 11.40 -5.30
C VAL A 70 9.52 11.50 -3.86
N ALA A 71 10.15 12.34 -3.04
CA ALA A 71 9.79 12.47 -1.64
C ALA A 71 8.31 12.89 -1.47
N TRP A 72 7.85 13.85 -2.28
CA TRP A 72 6.47 14.32 -2.26
C TRP A 72 5.49 13.27 -2.77
N VAL A 73 5.86 12.55 -3.83
CA VAL A 73 5.03 11.46 -4.36
C VAL A 73 4.87 10.35 -3.32
N ILE A 74 5.96 9.91 -2.68
CA ILE A 74 5.90 8.87 -1.65
C ILE A 74 5.10 9.32 -0.42
N LEU A 75 5.19 10.61 -0.06
CA LEU A 75 4.37 11.18 1.02
C LEU A 75 2.87 11.16 0.67
N VAL A 76 2.50 11.46 -0.57
CA VAL A 76 1.11 11.38 -1.04
C VAL A 76 0.65 9.93 -1.13
N GLU A 77 1.46 9.02 -1.66
CA GLU A 77 1.16 7.59 -1.74
C GLU A 77 0.99 6.97 -0.33
N ALA A 78 1.65 7.50 0.71
CA ALA A 78 1.44 7.07 2.09
C ALA A 78 0.00 7.31 2.59
N LEU A 79 -0.79 8.16 1.93
CA LEU A 79 -2.21 8.31 2.22
C LEU A 79 -3.01 7.05 1.91
N ILE A 80 -2.55 6.17 1.02
CA ILE A 80 -3.21 4.90 0.71
C ILE A 80 -3.23 3.96 1.91
N PRO A 81 -2.09 3.56 2.52
CA PRO A 81 -2.11 2.73 3.71
C PRO A 81 -2.72 3.44 4.93
N ILE A 82 -2.67 4.78 5.01
CA ILE A 82 -3.43 5.52 6.02
C ILE A 82 -4.94 5.32 5.80
N GLY A 83 -5.41 5.48 4.56
CA GLY A 83 -6.78 5.22 4.15
C GLY A 83 -7.21 3.80 4.48
N ASP A 84 -6.44 2.80 4.05
CA ASP A 84 -6.71 1.38 4.33
C ASP A 84 -6.82 1.11 5.85
N MET A 85 -5.88 1.65 6.64
CA MET A 85 -5.94 1.57 8.11
C MET A 85 -7.23 2.20 8.67
N THR A 86 -7.59 3.42 8.23
CA THR A 86 -8.79 4.10 8.72
C THR A 86 -10.07 3.38 8.32
N LEU A 87 -10.14 2.81 7.11
CA LEU A 87 -11.27 2.01 6.66
C LEU A 87 -11.44 0.76 7.52
N ILE A 88 -10.35 0.06 7.85
CA ILE A 88 -10.41 -1.13 8.71
C ILE A 88 -10.92 -0.74 10.10
N LEU A 89 -10.35 0.29 10.71
CA LEU A 89 -10.75 0.72 12.06
C LEU A 89 -12.19 1.23 12.09
N GLY A 90 -12.58 2.05 11.11
CA GLY A 90 -13.93 2.60 11.01
C GLY A 90 -15.01 1.53 10.77
N ASN A 91 -14.64 0.42 10.13
CA ASN A 91 -15.53 -0.73 9.93
C ASN A 91 -15.36 -1.82 11.01
N HIS A 92 -14.73 -1.53 12.17
CA HIS A 92 -14.53 -2.47 13.28
C HIS A 92 -13.77 -3.75 12.87
N GLY A 93 -12.89 -3.63 11.89
CA GLY A 93 -12.03 -4.71 11.43
C GLY A 93 -10.87 -5.03 12.37
N ARG A 94 -9.97 -5.89 11.90
CA ARG A 94 -8.87 -6.43 12.68
C ARG A 94 -7.79 -5.38 12.95
N LYS A 95 -7.72 -4.90 14.21
CA LYS A 95 -6.73 -3.91 14.67
C LYS A 95 -5.28 -4.32 14.39
N SER A 96 -4.95 -5.62 14.48
CA SER A 96 -3.60 -6.10 14.15
C SER A 96 -3.23 -5.92 12.69
N ALA A 97 -4.18 -6.03 11.76
CA ALA A 97 -3.96 -5.72 10.35
C ALA A 97 -3.89 -4.20 10.13
N ALA A 98 -4.80 -3.45 10.75
CA ALA A 98 -4.83 -1.98 10.66
C ALA A 98 -3.49 -1.35 11.08
N TYR A 99 -3.01 -1.64 12.28
CA TYR A 99 -1.78 -1.04 12.78
C TYR A 99 -0.52 -1.77 12.30
N GLY A 100 -0.54 -3.11 12.27
CA GLY A 100 0.65 -3.92 12.01
C GLY A 100 1.03 -4.04 10.53
N ILE A 101 0.07 -3.95 9.63
CA ILE A 101 0.34 -3.95 8.18
C ILE A 101 0.28 -2.50 7.70
N HIS A 102 -0.91 -1.90 7.71
CA HIS A 102 -1.13 -0.61 7.06
C HIS A 102 -0.46 0.56 7.81
N GLY A 103 -0.61 0.61 9.13
CA GLY A 103 0.05 1.62 9.96
C GLY A 103 1.57 1.58 9.86
N VAL A 104 2.17 0.38 9.88
CA VAL A 104 3.62 0.21 9.67
C VAL A 104 4.04 0.63 8.27
N THR A 105 3.31 0.23 7.22
CA THR A 105 3.60 0.66 5.84
C THR A 105 3.52 2.18 5.71
N ALA A 106 2.48 2.82 6.25
CA ALA A 106 2.34 4.27 6.25
C ALA A 106 3.52 4.96 6.96
N ALA A 107 3.86 4.53 8.18
CA ALA A 107 4.99 5.08 8.92
C ALA A 107 6.32 4.89 8.17
N PHE A 108 6.51 3.74 7.53
CA PHE A 108 7.70 3.44 6.74
C PHE A 108 7.81 4.35 5.51
N MET A 109 6.71 4.60 4.80
CA MET A 109 6.68 5.51 3.65
C MET A 109 6.90 6.96 4.05
N VAL A 110 6.27 7.42 5.14
CA VAL A 110 6.49 8.77 5.69
C VAL A 110 7.94 8.96 6.10
N LEU A 111 8.54 7.96 6.77
CA LEU A 111 9.97 7.99 7.11
C LEU A 111 10.84 8.04 5.85
N ALA A 112 10.51 7.29 4.81
CA ALA A 112 11.21 7.34 3.52
C ALA A 112 11.21 8.75 2.94
N ALA A 113 10.03 9.39 2.89
CA ALA A 113 9.85 10.73 2.36
C ALA A 113 10.63 11.77 3.18
N ILE A 114 10.55 11.73 4.52
CA ILE A 114 11.31 12.65 5.39
C ILE A 114 12.81 12.50 5.12
N LEU A 115 13.32 11.27 5.01
CA LEU A 115 14.73 10.99 4.74
C LEU A 115 15.19 11.32 3.32
N LEU A 116 14.26 11.61 2.40
CA LEU A 116 14.56 12.11 1.06
C LEU A 116 14.54 13.65 1.00
N LEU A 117 13.86 14.31 1.94
CA LEU A 117 13.78 15.78 2.04
C LEU A 117 14.93 16.42 2.83
N VAL A 118 15.72 15.61 3.54
CA VAL A 118 16.87 16.04 4.36
C VAL A 118 18.17 15.50 3.82
#